data_AF-A0A7D5M5I2-F1
#
_entry.id   AF-A0A7D5M5I2-F1
#
_cell.length_a   1.000
_cell.length_b   1.000
_cell.length_c   1.000
_cell.angle_alpha   90.00
_cell.angle_beta   90.00
_cell.angle_gamma   90.00
#
_symmetry.space_group_name_H-M   'P 1'
#
loop_
_entity.id
_entity.type
_entity.pdbx_description
1 polymer ?
#
loop_
_entity_poly.entity_id
_entity_poly.type
_entity_poly.pdbx_seq_one_letter_code
_entity_poly.pdbx_strand_id
1 'polypeptide(L)'
;MEINENIPIVLFDNQCYLCMKFANAVNFFARGKITMVGHYSEFGEKIRKSVLDESALEMFWFINQKRAYGGRAGLLPLIKSILSKKTRKSPMSKINDECQQDCKTVKAVFVRSASLITRSKIIDL
;
A
#
# COMPACT_ATOMS: atom_id res chain seq x y z
N MET A 1 -15.95 -7.07 -7.42
CA MET A 1 -16.72 -7.41 -6.20
C MET A 1 -15.82 -7.73 -5.00
N GLU A 2 -14.58 -8.19 -5.18
CA GLU A 2 -13.64 -8.45 -4.06
C GLU A 2 -12.90 -7.19 -3.53
N ILE A 3 -12.51 -6.25 -4.41
CA ILE A 3 -11.72 -5.06 -4.01
C ILE A 3 -12.54 -4.09 -3.15
N ASN A 4 -13.80 -3.85 -3.51
CA ASN A 4 -14.68 -2.90 -2.82
C ASN A 4 -14.98 -3.29 -1.36
N GLU A 5 -14.96 -4.59 -1.05
CA GLU A 5 -15.19 -5.12 0.29
C GLU A 5 -13.96 -4.97 1.19
N ASN A 6 -12.77 -4.84 0.59
CA ASN A 6 -11.50 -4.74 1.28
C ASN A 6 -11.01 -3.29 1.46
N ILE A 7 -11.74 -2.30 0.92
CA ILE A 7 -11.43 -0.87 1.05
C ILE A 7 -11.69 -0.36 2.49
N PRO A 8 -10.78 0.44 3.08
CA PRO A 8 -9.58 1.03 2.47
C PRO A 8 -8.37 0.08 2.43
N ILE A 9 -7.63 0.13 1.32
CA ILE A 9 -6.47 -0.72 1.05
C ILE A 9 -5.20 0.11 1.03
N VAL A 10 -4.12 -0.41 1.61
CA VAL A 10 -2.75 0.00 1.29
C VAL A 10 -2.10 -1.10 0.47
N LEU A 11 -1.79 -0.79 -0.78
CA LEU A 11 -1.03 -1.65 -1.69
C LEU A 11 0.43 -1.19 -1.67
N PHE A 12 1.35 -2.10 -1.35
CA PHE A 12 2.76 -1.75 -1.17
C PHE A 12 3.68 -2.82 -1.76
N ASP A 13 4.94 -2.47 -2.03
CA ASP A 13 5.95 -3.42 -2.47
C ASP A 13 6.38 -4.32 -1.30
N ASN A 14 5.90 -5.57 -1.28
CA ASN A 14 6.24 -6.57 -0.26
C ASN A 14 7.56 -7.31 -0.53
N GLN A 15 8.33 -6.88 -1.52
CA GLN A 15 9.70 -7.30 -1.80
C GLN A 15 10.71 -6.16 -1.55
N CYS A 16 10.28 -5.08 -0.92
CA CYS A 16 11.08 -3.90 -0.58
C CYS A 16 11.17 -3.72 0.95
N TYR A 17 12.38 -3.68 1.49
CA TYR A 17 12.64 -3.71 2.94
C TYR A 17 12.08 -2.47 3.64
N LEU A 18 12.28 -1.29 3.04
CA LEU A 18 11.73 -0.05 3.59
C LEU A 18 10.21 0.03 3.41
N CYS A 19 9.68 -0.53 2.33
CA CYS A 19 8.25 -0.59 2.07
C CYS A 19 7.56 -1.53 3.08
N MET A 20 8.19 -2.65 3.44
CA MET A 20 7.75 -3.53 4.53
C MET A 20 7.77 -2.80 5.89
N LYS A 21 8.85 -2.06 6.21
CA LYS A 21 8.88 -1.23 7.43
C LYS A 21 7.75 -0.20 7.48
N PHE A 22 7.53 0.50 6.37
CA PHE A 22 6.42 1.44 6.22
C PHE A 22 5.07 0.73 6.42
N ALA A 23 4.84 -0.39 5.74
CA ALA A 23 3.61 -1.17 5.84
C ALA A 23 3.36 -1.67 7.27
N ASN A 24 4.39 -2.16 7.97
CA ASN A 24 4.29 -2.60 9.35
C ASN A 24 3.95 -1.45 10.30
N ALA A 25 4.54 -0.27 10.12
CA ALA A 25 4.18 0.93 10.87
C ALA A 25 2.71 1.32 10.61
N VAL A 26 2.30 1.39 9.35
CA VAL A 26 0.91 1.70 8.95
C VAL A 26 -0.07 0.71 9.56
N ASN A 27 0.20 -0.59 9.47
CA ASN A 27 -0.64 -1.65 10.02
C ASN A 27 -0.82 -1.50 11.54
N PHE A 28 0.28 -1.25 12.26
CA PHE A 28 0.27 -1.00 13.70
C PHE A 28 -0.64 0.18 14.08
N PHE A 29 -0.51 1.33 13.39
CA PHE A 29 -1.35 2.49 13.66
C PHE A 29 -2.80 2.33 13.18
N ALA A 30 -3.02 1.60 12.08
CA ALA A 30 -4.33 1.37 11.50
C ALA A 30 -5.21 0.46 12.38
N ARG A 31 -4.62 -0.40 13.22
CA ARG A 31 -5.34 -1.30 14.15
C ARG A 31 -6.43 -2.12 13.42
N GLY A 32 -6.12 -2.64 12.24
CA GLY A 32 -7.02 -3.45 11.42
C GLY A 32 -8.11 -2.67 10.65
N LYS A 33 -8.06 -1.33 10.63
CA LYS A 33 -9.00 -0.49 9.84
C LYS A 33 -8.65 -0.43 8.36
N ILE A 34 -7.45 -0.88 7.97
CA ILE A 34 -6.90 -0.78 6.62
C ILE A 34 -6.39 -2.15 6.23
N THR A 35 -6.81 -2.63 5.06
CA THR A 35 -6.33 -3.88 4.49
C THR A 35 -4.95 -3.66 3.89
N MET A 36 -3.97 -4.46 4.31
CA MET A 36 -2.59 -4.38 3.83
C MET A 36 -2.37 -5.43 2.74
N VAL A 37 -1.98 -5.01 1.54
CA VAL A 37 -1.81 -5.90 0.38
C VAL A 37 -0.44 -5.68 -0.24
N GLY A 38 0.32 -6.76 -0.41
CA GLY A 38 1.57 -6.73 -1.15
C GLY A 38 1.32 -6.74 -2.65
N HIS A 39 2.05 -5.95 -3.43
CA HIS A 39 2.03 -5.98 -4.89
C HIS A 39 2.17 -7.43 -5.39
N TYR A 40 3.17 -8.16 -4.94
CA TYR A 40 3.49 -9.49 -5.45
C TYR A 40 2.60 -10.61 -4.88
N SER A 41 1.47 -10.28 -4.23
CA SER A 41 0.42 -11.25 -3.89
C SER A 41 -0.57 -11.43 -5.03
N GLU A 42 -1.29 -12.54 -5.07
CA GLU A 42 -2.34 -12.78 -6.09
C GLU A 42 -3.38 -11.65 -6.10
N PHE A 43 -3.82 -11.20 -4.91
CA PHE A 43 -4.76 -10.10 -4.77
C PHE A 43 -4.14 -8.75 -5.19
N GLY A 44 -2.88 -8.50 -4.85
CA GLY A 44 -2.15 -7.31 -5.28
C GLY A 44 -2.01 -7.22 -6.79
N GLU A 45 -1.75 -8.34 -7.48
CA GLU A 45 -1.71 -8.39 -8.93
C GLU A 45 -3.08 -8.10 -9.57
N LYS A 46 -4.16 -8.63 -9.01
CA LYS A 46 -5.53 -8.30 -9.42
C LYS A 46 -5.80 -6.81 -9.31
N ILE A 47 -5.42 -6.17 -8.19
CA ILE A 47 -5.58 -4.72 -7.99
C ILE A 47 -4.78 -3.95 -9.04
N ARG A 48 -3.51 -4.30 -9.28
CA ARG A 48 -2.68 -3.60 -10.29
C ARG A 48 -3.31 -3.61 -11.67
N LYS A 49 -3.82 -4.76 -12.12
CA LYS A 49 -4.37 -4.93 -13.47
C LYS A 49 -5.75 -4.27 -13.66
N SER A 50 -6.52 -4.11 -12.58
CA SER A 50 -7.92 -3.67 -12.66
C SER A 50 -8.16 -2.23 -12.19
N VAL A 51 -7.29 -1.69 -11.33
CA VAL A 51 -7.50 -0.39 -10.65
C VAL A 51 -6.41 0.63 -11.03
N LEU A 52 -5.20 0.16 -11.31
CA LEU A 52 -4.03 1.01 -11.50
C LEU A 52 -3.55 0.97 -12.96
N ASP A 53 -2.71 1.93 -13.33
CA ASP A 53 -2.07 1.99 -14.63
C ASP A 53 -0.61 1.54 -14.59
N GLU A 54 0.17 1.83 -15.64
CA GLU A 54 1.59 1.48 -15.76
C GLU A 54 2.46 1.92 -14.57
N SER A 55 2.02 2.92 -13.80
CA SER A 55 2.73 3.42 -12.61
C SER A 55 2.51 2.58 -11.35
N ALA A 56 1.74 1.48 -11.43
CA ALA A 56 1.32 0.68 -10.28
C ALA A 56 2.48 0.26 -9.35
N LEU A 57 3.62 -0.14 -9.91
CA LEU A 57 4.79 -0.64 -9.16
C LEU A 57 5.76 0.46 -8.70
N GLU A 58 5.55 1.70 -9.10
CA GLU A 58 6.51 2.77 -8.86
C GLU A 58 6.41 3.37 -7.44
N MET A 59 5.29 3.10 -6.76
CA MET A 59 4.95 3.67 -5.45
C MET A 59 3.98 2.77 -4.67
N PHE A 60 3.81 3.07 -3.37
CA PHE A 60 2.67 2.53 -2.63
C PHE A 60 1.39 3.26 -3.05
N TRP A 61 0.25 2.61 -2.83
CA TRP A 61 -1.07 3.17 -3.10
C TRP A 61 -1.97 3.07 -1.89
N PHE A 62 -2.70 4.14 -1.59
CA PHE A 62 -3.85 4.13 -0.70
C PHE A 62 -5.12 4.18 -1.55
N ILE A 63 -5.96 3.16 -1.45
CA ILE A 63 -7.15 3.00 -2.29
C ILE A 63 -8.39 3.10 -1.41
N ASN A 64 -9.30 3.99 -1.79
CA ASN A 64 -10.60 4.13 -1.16
C ASN A 64 -11.73 4.02 -2.18
N GLN A 65 -12.98 4.18 -1.72
CA GLN A 65 -14.18 3.98 -2.55
C GLN A 65 -14.28 4.87 -3.78
N LYS A 66 -13.49 5.95 -3.85
CA LYS A 66 -13.57 6.95 -4.92
C LYS A 66 -12.30 7.04 -5.75
N ARG A 67 -11.14 6.80 -5.12
CA ARG A 67 -9.84 7.14 -5.69
C ARG A 67 -8.74 6.20 -5.22
N ALA A 68 -7.77 5.98 -6.09
CA ALA A 68 -6.46 5.43 -5.76
C ALA A 68 -5.43 6.57 -5.69
N TYR A 69 -4.76 6.70 -4.56
CA TYR A 69 -3.75 7.74 -4.30
C TYR A 69 -2.37 7.09 -4.19
N GLY A 70 -1.47 7.40 -5.13
CA GLY A 70 -0.12 6.88 -5.20
C GLY A 70 0.91 7.80 -4.55
N GLY A 71 1.84 7.22 -3.80
CA GLY A 71 2.99 7.92 -3.22
C GLY A 71 2.58 9.08 -2.30
N ARG A 72 3.15 10.27 -2.52
CA ARG A 72 2.90 11.45 -1.65
C ARG A 72 1.42 11.81 -1.54
N ALA A 73 0.66 11.71 -2.63
CA ALA A 73 -0.78 11.99 -2.63
C ALA A 73 -1.57 11.05 -1.70
N GLY A 74 -1.04 9.86 -1.41
CA GLY A 74 -1.67 8.87 -0.53
C GLY A 74 -1.45 9.11 0.96
N LEU A 75 -0.44 9.89 1.36
CA LEU A 75 -0.08 10.06 2.77
C LEU A 75 -1.18 10.75 3.59
N LEU A 76 -1.69 11.88 3.13
CA LEU A 76 -2.73 12.63 3.85
C LEU A 76 -4.06 11.83 3.94
N PRO A 77 -4.59 11.25 2.85
CA PRO A 77 -5.75 10.36 2.92
C PRO A 77 -5.55 9.16 3.86
N LEU A 78 -4.36 8.54 3.83
CA LEU A 78 -4.00 7.43 4.69
C LEU A 78 -4.06 7.82 6.18
N ILE A 79 -3.38 8.91 6.56
CA ILE A 79 -3.38 9.41 7.95
C ILE A 79 -4.80 9.74 8.40
N LYS A 80 -5.59 10.40 7.55
CA LYS A 80 -7.00 10.70 7.83
C LYS A 80 -7.81 9.41 8.06
N SER A 81 -7.54 8.36 7.30
CA SER A 81 -8.21 7.06 7.45
C SER A 81 -7.84 6.38 8.78
N ILE A 82 -6.56 6.40 9.16
CA ILE A 82 -6.07 5.85 10.43
C ILE A 82 -6.75 6.55 11.63
N LEU A 83 -6.79 7.88 11.61
CA LEU A 83 -7.36 8.71 12.68
C LEU A 83 -8.89 8.74 12.69
N SER A 84 -9.54 8.27 11.62
CA SER A 84 -11.00 8.25 11.53
C SER A 84 -11.62 7.36 12.61
N LYS A 85 -12.70 7.85 13.24
CA LYS A 85 -13.51 7.11 14.22
C LYS A 85 -14.39 6.04 13.58
N LYS A 86 -14.44 5.96 12.24
CA LYS A 86 -15.29 5.02 11.51
C LYS A 86 -14.81 3.58 11.76
N THR A 87 -15.58 2.84 12.55
CA THR A 87 -15.37 1.44 12.91
C THR A 87 -15.79 0.53 11.77
N ARG A 88 -14.97 0.42 10.72
CA ARG A 88 -15.01 -0.75 9.83
C ARG A 88 -13.72 -1.52 10.06
N LYS A 89 -13.83 -2.64 10.78
CA LYS A 89 -12.72 -3.61 10.87
C LYS A 89 -12.66 -4.31 9.52
N SER A 90 -11.54 -4.14 8.81
CA SER A 90 -11.27 -4.93 7.60
C SER A 90 -10.85 -6.34 8.01
N PRO A 91 -11.08 -7.36 7.16
CA PRO A 91 -10.50 -8.68 7.38
C PRO A 91 -8.98 -8.53 7.46
N MET A 92 -8.43 -8.89 8.61
CA MET A 92 -7.01 -8.73 8.92
C MET A 92 -6.20 -9.68 8.02
N SER A 93 -5.60 -9.16 6.95
CA SER A 93 -4.59 -9.91 6.20
C SER A 93 -3.34 -10.02 7.08
N LYS A 94 -2.91 -11.24 7.36
CA LYS A 94 -1.60 -11.46 7.99
C LYS A 94 -0.54 -10.96 7.01
N ILE A 95 0.19 -9.93 7.38
CA ILE A 95 1.41 -9.55 6.66
C ILE A 95 2.40 -10.67 6.93
N ASN A 96 2.68 -11.50 5.92
CA ASN A 96 3.76 -12.48 6.02
C ASN A 96 5.07 -11.72 5.79
N ASP A 97 5.89 -11.63 6.84
CA ASP A 97 7.11 -10.82 6.92
C ASP A 97 8.33 -11.39 6.15
N GLU A 98 8.14 -12.38 5.27
CA GLU A 98 9.25 -13.04 4.58
C GLU A 98 9.73 -12.24 3.37
N CYS A 99 10.51 -11.21 3.67
CA CYS A 99 11.37 -10.54 2.71
C CYS A 99 12.50 -11.49 2.29
N GLN A 100 12.47 -12.00 1.05
CA GLN A 100 13.54 -12.85 0.52
C GLN A 100 14.91 -12.12 0.49
N GLN A 101 16.00 -12.89 0.60
CA GLN A 101 17.34 -12.45 1.03
C GLN A 101 18.00 -11.33 0.19
N ASP A 102 17.56 -11.07 -1.04
CA ASP A 102 18.15 -10.06 -1.94
C ASP A 102 17.60 -8.63 -1.79
N CYS A 103 16.73 -8.38 -0.82
CA CYS A 103 16.14 -7.05 -0.63
C CYS A 103 17.08 -6.00 0.03
N LYS A 104 18.19 -6.44 0.61
CA LYS A 104 19.00 -5.64 1.55
C LYS A 104 20.16 -4.85 0.92
N THR A 105 20.23 -4.70 -0.40
CA THR A 105 21.31 -3.90 -1.01
C THR A 105 21.04 -2.40 -0.84
N VAL A 106 21.87 -1.69 -0.05
CA VAL A 106 21.73 -0.27 0.32
C VAL A 106 21.46 0.67 -0.88
N LYS A 107 22.05 0.38 -2.04
CA LYS A 107 21.89 1.16 -3.28
C LYS A 107 20.49 1.01 -3.90
N ALA A 108 19.93 -0.20 -3.91
CA ALA A 108 18.56 -0.47 -4.35
C ALA A 108 17.54 0.15 -3.37
N VAL A 109 17.87 0.13 -2.07
CA VAL A 109 17.08 0.72 -1.00
C VAL A 109 16.96 2.24 -1.16
N PHE A 110 18.04 2.97 -1.44
CA PHE A 110 18.01 4.43 -1.59
C PHE A 110 17.28 4.90 -2.87
N VAL A 111 17.53 4.27 -4.02
CA VAL A 111 16.87 4.62 -5.29
C VAL A 111 15.37 4.33 -5.23
N ARG A 112 14.95 3.22 -4.61
CA ARG A 112 13.53 2.90 -4.38
C ARG A 112 12.88 3.76 -3.30
N SER A 113 13.65 4.38 -2.40
CA SER A 113 13.11 5.29 -1.38
C SER A 113 12.82 6.69 -1.93
N ALA A 114 13.69 7.18 -2.81
CA ALA A 114 13.49 8.49 -3.43
C ALA A 114 12.21 8.53 -4.27
N SER A 115 11.83 7.43 -4.93
CA SER A 115 10.57 7.35 -5.68
C SER A 115 9.33 7.42 -4.78
N LEU A 116 9.38 6.91 -3.55
CA LEU A 116 8.28 6.97 -2.59
C LEU A 116 7.94 8.40 -2.13
N ILE A 117 8.91 9.31 -2.16
CA ILE A 117 8.76 10.72 -1.76
C ILE A 117 8.49 11.62 -2.99
N THR A 118 9.08 11.30 -4.14
CA THR A 118 9.00 12.13 -5.35
C THR A 118 7.79 11.82 -6.22
N ARG A 119 7.31 10.57 -6.26
CA ARG A 119 6.18 10.18 -7.09
C ARG A 119 4.85 10.43 -6.39
N SER A 120 3.89 10.90 -7.16
CA SER A 120 2.58 11.31 -6.68
C SER A 120 1.57 11.11 -7.80
N LYS A 121 0.49 10.39 -7.53
CA LYS A 121 -0.56 10.16 -8.53
C LYS A 121 -1.93 10.02 -7.88
N ILE A 122 -2.97 10.38 -8.61
CA ILE A 122 -4.37 10.18 -8.23
C ILE A 122 -5.08 9.60 -9.43
N ILE A 123 -5.84 8.53 -9.22
CA ILE A 123 -6.70 7.90 -10.21
C ILE A 123 -8.12 7.91 -9.63
N ASP A 124 -9.09 8.39 -10.41
CA ASP A 124 -10.52 8.30 -10.08
C ASP A 124 -11.04 6.90 -10.46
N LEU A 125 -11.86 6.31 -9.57
CA LEU A 125 -12.36 4.92 -9.66
C LEU A 125 -13.87 4.85 -9.88
#